data_AF-A0A2G9TIC1-F1
#
_entry.id   AF-A0A2G9TIC1-F1
#
_cell.length_a   1.000
_cell.length_b   1.000
_cell.length_c   1.000
_cell.angle_alpha   90.00
_cell.angle_beta   90.00
_cell.angle_gamma   90.00
#
_symmetry.space_group_name_H-M   'P 1'
#
loop_
_entity.id
_entity.type
_entity.pdbx_description
1 polymer ?
#
loop_
_entity_poly.entity_id
_entity_poly.type
_entity_poly.pdbx_seq_one_letter_code
_entity_poly.pdbx_strand_id
1 'polypeptide(L)'
;MPPSAVDALRSVYELVEDVDLFTGILSEIPMKGAMVGPTAGCIIAEQFSRIKKCDRFYYENPGPQQFTSDQLQQIRQVTLSSLICANHKWIRKLQPDSFSLPDELTNVPVDCNKFHEIDLSKWSDRGGCRVPEGSYLALGETAQTKPCTHCTCTQDG
;
A
#
# COMPACT_ATOMS: atom_id res chain seq x y z
N MET A 1 -4.78 -2.09 -32.34
CA MET A 1 -3.60 -1.39 -32.87
C MET A 1 -4.06 -0.39 -33.93
N PRO A 2 -3.56 0.86 -33.95
CA PRO A 2 -3.88 1.81 -35.03
C PRO A 2 -3.36 1.32 -36.38
N PRO A 3 -4.02 1.62 -37.51
CA PRO A 3 -3.58 1.19 -38.84
C PRO A 3 -2.13 1.56 -39.16
N SER A 4 -1.71 2.78 -38.79
CA SER A 4 -0.33 3.25 -39.00
C SER A 4 0.72 2.40 -38.29
N ALA A 5 0.41 1.86 -37.10
CA ALA A 5 1.31 0.97 -36.38
C ALA A 5 1.38 -0.40 -37.05
N VAL A 6 0.27 -0.91 -37.59
CA VAL A 6 0.26 -2.16 -38.38
C VAL A 6 1.13 -2.03 -39.62
N ASP A 7 0.99 -0.92 -40.36
CA ASP A 7 1.79 -0.65 -41.56
C ASP A 7 3.29 -0.54 -41.23
N ALA A 8 3.63 0.11 -40.12
CA ALA A 8 5.01 0.22 -39.65
C ALA A 8 5.61 -1.17 -39.32
N LEU A 9 4.88 -2.01 -38.56
CA LEU A 9 5.35 -3.35 -38.22
C LEU A 9 5.53 -4.22 -39.47
N ARG A 10 4.58 -4.15 -40.40
CA ARG A 10 4.65 -4.89 -41.67
C ARG A 10 5.84 -4.50 -42.54
N SER A 11 6.37 -3.29 -42.38
CA SER A 11 7.56 -2.84 -43.13
C SER A 11 8.87 -3.42 -42.61
N VAL A 12 8.87 -3.96 -41.38
CA VAL A 12 10.08 -4.46 -40.70
C VAL A 12 10.03 -5.97 -40.50
N TYR A 13 8.87 -6.54 -40.16
CA TYR A 13 8.68 -7.96 -39.90
C TYR A 13 8.01 -8.64 -41.08
N GLU A 14 8.53 -9.81 -41.49
CA GLU A 14 7.96 -10.60 -42.58
C GLU A 14 6.66 -11.29 -42.15
N LEU A 15 6.65 -11.87 -40.94
CA LEU A 15 5.51 -12.55 -40.35
C LEU A 15 5.09 -11.90 -39.02
N VAL A 16 3.84 -12.12 -38.60
CA VAL A 16 3.32 -11.57 -37.34
C VAL A 16 3.97 -12.24 -36.14
N GLU A 17 4.32 -13.51 -36.27
CA GLU A 17 4.99 -14.31 -35.24
C GLU A 17 6.41 -13.82 -34.93
N ASP A 18 7.02 -13.07 -35.85
CA ASP A 18 8.37 -12.51 -35.68
C ASP A 18 8.37 -11.21 -34.88
N VAL A 19 7.19 -10.62 -34.62
CA VAL A 19 7.09 -9.34 -33.89
C VAL A 19 7.51 -9.54 -32.44
N ASP A 20 8.57 -8.85 -32.04
CA ASP A 20 9.03 -8.83 -30.65
C ASP A 20 7.90 -8.43 -29.69
N LEU A 21 7.78 -9.15 -28.57
CA LEU A 21 6.71 -8.92 -27.59
C LEU A 21 6.62 -7.44 -27.17
N PHE A 22 7.75 -6.81 -26.84
CA PHE A 22 7.76 -5.41 -26.39
C PHE A 22 7.24 -4.45 -27.46
N THR A 23 7.65 -4.66 -28.71
CA THR A 23 7.19 -3.88 -29.85
C THR A 23 5.70 -4.08 -30.08
N GLY A 24 5.22 -5.32 -30.01
CA GLY A 24 3.82 -5.68 -30.15
C GLY A 24 2.93 -5.02 -29.09
N ILE A 25 3.27 -5.19 -27.81
CA ILE A 25 2.44 -4.66 -26.71
C ILE A 25 2.37 -3.13 -26.67
N LEU A 26 3.45 -2.43 -27.05
CA LEU A 26 3.46 -0.97 -27.14
C LEU A 26 2.61 -0.44 -28.30
N SER A 27 2.44 -1.25 -29.34
CA SER A 27 1.67 -0.90 -30.53
C SER A 27 0.15 -1.12 -30.34
N GLU A 28 -0.27 -1.83 -29.30
CA GLU A 28 -1.69 -2.05 -29.01
C GLU A 28 -2.41 -0.76 -28.61
N ILE A 29 -3.73 -0.74 -28.83
CA ILE A 29 -4.56 0.38 -28.37
C ILE A 29 -4.81 0.18 -26.88
N PRO A 30 -4.56 1.18 -26.02
CA PRO A 30 -4.85 1.08 -24.60
C PRO A 30 -6.32 0.78 -24.32
N MET A 31 -6.59 -0.04 -23.30
CA MET A 31 -7.95 -0.29 -22.83
C MET A 31 -8.55 0.98 -22.21
N LYS A 32 -9.88 1.08 -22.18
CA LYS A 32 -10.57 2.25 -21.61
C LYS A 32 -10.15 2.48 -20.16
N GLY A 33 -9.55 3.65 -19.88
CA GLY A 33 -9.07 4.02 -18.55
C GLY A 33 -7.73 3.40 -18.16
N ALA A 34 -7.07 2.66 -19.05
CA ALA A 34 -5.74 2.10 -18.84
C ALA A 34 -4.71 2.77 -19.76
N MET A 35 -3.44 2.65 -19.37
CA MET A 35 -2.30 3.12 -20.17
C MET A 35 -1.74 2.06 -21.11
N VAL A 36 -2.24 0.82 -21.03
CA VAL A 36 -1.71 -0.34 -21.74
C VAL A 36 -2.80 -1.08 -22.50
N GLY A 37 -2.40 -1.73 -23.59
CA GLY A 37 -3.25 -2.63 -24.38
C GLY A 37 -3.59 -3.93 -23.64
N PRO A 38 -4.48 -4.76 -24.23
CA PRO A 38 -4.95 -6.00 -23.62
C PRO A 38 -3.82 -7.01 -23.33
N THR A 39 -2.82 -7.15 -24.20
CA THR A 39 -1.75 -8.14 -24.01
C THR A 39 -0.83 -7.75 -22.86
N ALA A 40 -0.36 -6.50 -22.83
CA ALA A 40 0.38 -5.97 -21.68
C ALA A 40 -0.44 -6.01 -20.39
N GLY A 41 -1.73 -5.64 -20.47
CA GLY A 41 -2.65 -5.71 -19.33
C GLY A 41 -2.75 -7.12 -18.73
N CYS A 42 -2.86 -8.15 -19.57
CA CYS A 42 -2.89 -9.55 -19.15
C CYS A 42 -1.59 -9.97 -18.45
N ILE A 43 -0.44 -9.71 -19.08
CA ILE A 43 0.88 -10.08 -18.54
C ILE A 43 1.15 -9.38 -17.20
N ILE A 44 0.88 -8.07 -17.13
CA ILE A 44 1.04 -7.27 -15.91
C ILE A 44 0.12 -7.80 -14.82
N ALA A 45 -1.17 -8.01 -15.11
CA ALA A 45 -2.13 -8.50 -14.12
C ALA A 45 -1.74 -9.87 -13.55
N GLU A 46 -1.31 -10.79 -14.40
CA GLU A 46 -0.86 -12.12 -13.97
C GLU A 46 0.38 -12.03 -13.06
N GLN A 47 1.38 -11.23 -13.43
CA GLN A 47 2.58 -11.07 -12.61
C GLN A 47 2.29 -10.38 -11.27
N PHE A 48 1.53 -9.30 -11.25
CA PHE A 48 1.17 -8.63 -9.99
C PHE A 48 0.28 -9.51 -9.11
N SER A 49 -0.62 -10.31 -9.68
CA SER A 49 -1.43 -11.30 -8.96
C SER A 49 -0.55 -12.35 -8.27
N ARG A 50 0.44 -12.89 -8.98
CA ARG A 50 1.39 -13.86 -8.41
C ARG A 50 2.25 -13.25 -7.32
N ILE A 51 2.84 -12.07 -7.55
CA ILE A 51 3.68 -11.40 -6.55
C ILE A 51 2.86 -11.11 -5.28
N LYS A 52 1.62 -10.64 -5.41
CA LYS A 52 0.74 -10.42 -4.24
C LYS A 52 0.40 -11.72 -3.50
N LYS A 53 -0.05 -12.76 -4.21
CA LYS A 53 -0.57 -14.00 -3.58
C LYS A 53 0.52 -14.94 -3.07
N CYS A 54 1.66 -14.98 -3.76
CA CYS A 54 2.73 -15.93 -3.47
C CYS A 54 3.80 -15.35 -2.54
N ASP A 55 3.75 -14.05 -2.23
CA ASP A 55 4.61 -13.45 -1.21
C ASP A 55 4.02 -13.68 0.19
N ARG A 56 4.73 -14.49 0.98
CA ARG A 56 4.38 -14.74 2.38
C ARG A 56 4.33 -13.45 3.19
N PHE A 57 5.17 -12.46 2.88
CA PHE A 57 5.28 -11.20 3.60
C PHE A 57 4.47 -10.06 2.98
N TYR A 58 3.66 -10.34 1.96
CA TYR A 58 2.73 -9.33 1.45
C TYR A 58 1.81 -8.87 2.59
N TYR A 59 1.73 -7.56 2.79
CA TYR A 59 1.21 -6.96 4.03
C TYR A 59 -0.23 -7.36 4.39
N GLU A 60 -1.07 -7.71 3.41
CA GLU A 60 -2.46 -8.16 3.66
C GLU A 60 -2.63 -9.67 3.73
N ASN A 61 -1.58 -10.45 3.43
CA ASN A 61 -1.69 -11.90 3.40
C ASN A 61 -1.75 -12.46 4.83
N PRO A 62 -2.65 -13.41 5.10
CA PRO A 62 -2.74 -14.03 6.40
C PRO A 62 -1.52 -14.90 6.68
N GLY A 63 -1.16 -15.01 7.95
CA GLY A 63 -0.05 -15.85 8.40
C GLY A 63 0.59 -15.36 9.69
N PRO A 64 1.63 -16.05 10.20
CA PRO A 64 2.29 -15.67 11.45
C PRO A 64 2.97 -14.29 11.38
N GLN A 65 3.28 -13.80 10.19
CA GLN A 65 3.86 -12.48 9.91
C GLN A 65 2.84 -11.37 9.64
N GLN A 66 1.52 -11.65 9.77
CA GLN A 66 0.49 -10.68 9.41
C GLN A 66 0.47 -9.48 10.36
N PHE A 67 0.14 -8.31 9.82
CA PHE A 67 -0.18 -7.14 10.64
C PHE A 67 -1.51 -7.34 11.38
N THR A 68 -1.68 -6.68 12.53
CA THR A 68 -2.96 -6.62 13.23
C THR A 68 -3.99 -5.81 12.43
N SER A 69 -5.28 -5.95 12.74
CA SER A 69 -6.34 -5.17 12.07
C SER A 69 -6.12 -3.66 12.21
N ASP A 70 -5.71 -3.20 13.40
CA ASP A 70 -5.39 -1.79 13.68
C ASP A 70 -4.20 -1.30 12.83
N GLN A 71 -3.16 -2.12 12.73
CA GLN A 71 -1.98 -1.82 11.91
C GLN A 71 -2.34 -1.75 10.41
N LEU A 72 -3.13 -2.71 9.91
CA LEU A 72 -3.60 -2.71 8.52
C LEU A 72 -4.47 -1.49 8.20
N GLN A 73 -5.30 -1.05 9.15
CA GLN A 73 -6.10 0.16 8.99
C GLN A 73 -5.21 1.39 8.82
N GLN A 74 -4.12 1.49 9.60
CA GLN A 74 -3.16 2.57 9.48
C GLN A 74 -2.41 2.54 8.13
N ILE A 75 -1.95 1.36 7.69
CA ILE A 75 -1.29 1.21 6.38
C ILE A 75 -2.21 1.64 5.23
N ARG A 76 -3.50 1.27 5.27
CA ARG A 76 -4.47 1.60 4.21
C ARG A 76 -4.80 3.09 4.08
N GLN A 77 -4.52 3.88 5.11
CA GLN A 77 -4.75 5.32 5.10
C GLN A 77 -3.58 6.10 4.51
N VAL A 78 -2.43 5.45 4.28
CA VAL A 78 -1.25 6.08 3.68
C VAL A 78 -1.51 6.36 2.20
N THR A 79 -1.22 7.58 1.77
CA THR A 79 -1.20 7.97 0.35
C THR A 79 0.23 8.37 -0.04
N LEU A 80 0.57 8.30 -1.33
CA LEU A 80 1.87 8.80 -1.79
C LEU A 80 2.01 10.31 -1.50
N SER A 81 0.90 11.06 -1.56
CA SER A 81 0.87 12.47 -1.17
C SER A 81 1.19 12.70 0.31
N SER A 82 0.63 11.89 1.22
CA SER A 82 0.94 12.00 2.66
C SER A 82 2.42 11.67 2.93
N LEU A 83 2.96 10.67 2.23
CA LEU A 83 4.38 10.29 2.33
C LEU A 83 5.32 11.40 1.86
N ILE A 84 5.01 12.05 0.74
CA ILE A 84 5.81 13.19 0.24
C ILE A 84 5.78 14.34 1.25
N CYS A 85 4.61 14.71 1.75
CA CYS A 85 4.44 15.78 2.74
C CYS A 85 5.21 15.49 4.04
N ALA A 86 5.16 14.25 4.56
CA ALA A 86 5.85 13.87 5.78
C ALA A 86 7.39 13.96 5.67
N ASN A 87 7.94 13.84 4.45
CA ASN A 87 9.39 13.79 4.23
C ASN A 87 9.99 15.08 3.64
N HIS A 88 9.17 16.07 3.27
CA HIS A 88 9.64 17.31 2.62
C HIS A 88 9.09 18.58 3.27
N LYS A 89 9.94 19.31 4.01
CA LYS A 89 9.56 20.55 4.73
C LYS A 89 9.17 21.74 3.83
N TRP A 90 9.60 21.73 2.57
CA TRP A 90 9.38 22.84 1.63
C TRP A 90 8.11 22.65 0.80
N ILE A 91 7.60 21.43 0.69
CA ILE A 91 6.32 21.13 0.05
C ILE A 91 5.23 21.43 1.08
N ARG A 92 4.45 22.49 0.82
CA ARG A 92 3.38 22.95 1.72
C ARG A 92 2.00 22.44 1.29
N LYS A 93 1.82 22.26 0.00
CA LYS A 93 0.56 21.83 -0.62
C LYS A 93 0.82 20.76 -1.64
N LEU A 94 -0.08 19.78 -1.69
CA LEU A 94 -0.03 18.69 -2.66
C LEU A 94 -1.44 18.21 -2.96
N GLN A 95 -1.66 17.68 -4.16
CA GLN A 95 -2.95 17.11 -4.55
C GLN A 95 -3.21 15.77 -3.83
N PRO A 96 -4.47 15.43 -3.50
CA PRO A 96 -4.79 14.16 -2.85
C PRO A 96 -4.35 12.90 -3.58
N ASP A 97 -4.55 12.85 -4.90
CA ASP A 97 -4.08 11.77 -5.77
C ASP A 97 -2.86 12.23 -6.58
N SER A 98 -1.69 11.81 -6.15
CA SER A 98 -0.41 12.12 -6.81
C SER A 98 -0.21 11.43 -8.15
N PHE A 99 -1.00 10.40 -8.49
CA PHE A 99 -0.90 9.72 -9.79
C PHE A 99 -1.68 10.45 -10.89
N SER A 100 -2.62 11.30 -10.49
CA SER A 100 -3.41 12.14 -11.39
C SER A 100 -2.87 13.57 -11.42
N LEU A 101 -3.09 14.25 -12.56
CA LEU A 101 -2.85 15.68 -12.62
C LEU A 101 -3.80 16.41 -11.65
N PRO A 102 -3.36 17.52 -11.05
CA PRO A 102 -4.25 18.34 -10.23
C PRO A 102 -5.36 18.95 -11.08
N ASP A 103 -6.55 19.07 -10.52
CA ASP A 103 -7.71 19.73 -11.11
C ASP A 103 -8.43 20.60 -10.07
N GLU A 104 -9.32 21.48 -10.51
CA GLU A 104 -9.96 22.47 -9.63
C GLU A 104 -11.08 21.92 -8.76
N LEU A 105 -11.64 20.74 -9.09
CA LEU A 105 -12.81 20.17 -8.40
C LEU A 105 -12.46 18.99 -7.51
N THR A 106 -11.72 18.00 -8.02
CA THR A 106 -11.56 16.69 -7.38
C THR A 106 -10.17 16.43 -6.85
N ASN A 107 -9.13 17.03 -7.44
CA ASN A 107 -7.73 16.80 -7.10
C ASN A 107 -6.96 18.11 -6.87
N VAL A 108 -7.61 19.09 -6.24
CA VAL A 108 -7.01 20.38 -5.94
C VAL A 108 -5.91 20.24 -4.88
N PRO A 109 -4.75 20.92 -5.03
CA PRO A 109 -3.72 20.92 -4.01
C PRO A 109 -4.23 21.42 -2.65
N VAL A 110 -4.07 20.59 -1.63
CA VAL A 110 -4.44 20.88 -0.23
C VAL A 110 -3.20 21.02 0.64
N ASP A 111 -3.32 21.72 1.77
CA ASP A 111 -2.23 21.84 2.74
C ASP A 111 -1.81 20.47 3.28
N CYS A 112 -0.51 20.25 3.41
CA CYS A 112 0.06 18.98 3.86
C CYS A 112 -0.51 18.50 5.21
N ASN A 113 -0.86 19.43 6.09
CA ASN A 113 -1.45 19.14 7.40
C ASN A 113 -2.85 18.49 7.33
N LYS A 114 -3.48 18.45 6.15
CA LYS A 114 -4.76 17.78 5.93
C LYS A 114 -4.61 16.29 5.61
N PHE A 115 -3.40 15.84 5.29
CA PHE A 115 -3.14 14.42 5.06
C PHE A 115 -3.07 13.66 6.38
N HIS A 116 -3.54 12.42 6.35
CA HIS A 116 -3.40 11.50 7.47
C HIS A 116 -1.94 11.10 7.64
N GLU A 117 -1.42 11.23 8.87
CA GLU A 117 -0.15 10.67 9.29
C GLU A 117 -0.37 9.31 9.92
N ILE A 118 0.48 8.34 9.57
CA ILE A 118 0.38 6.98 10.10
C ILE A 118 0.54 6.97 11.64
N ASP A 119 -0.44 6.42 12.35
CA ASP A 119 -0.38 6.27 13.80
C ASP A 119 0.49 5.06 14.17
N LEU A 120 1.77 5.32 14.43
CA LEU A 120 2.74 4.29 14.83
C LEU A 120 2.53 3.76 16.26
N SER A 121 1.62 4.34 17.06
CA SER A 121 1.29 3.78 18.37
C SER A 121 0.71 2.36 18.27
N LYS A 122 0.16 1.99 17.10
CA LYS A 122 -0.34 0.64 16.80
C LYS A 122 0.76 -0.43 16.65
N TRP A 123 2.02 -0.03 16.58
CA TRP A 123 3.20 -0.90 16.61
C TRP A 123 3.92 -0.88 17.96
N SER A 124 3.34 -0.22 18.96
CA SER A 124 3.93 -0.19 20.28
C SER A 124 3.85 -1.57 20.94
N ASP A 125 5.01 -2.20 21.13
CA ASP A 125 5.17 -3.42 21.94
C ASP A 125 4.97 -3.19 23.44
N ARG A 126 4.54 -1.97 23.84
CA ARG A 126 4.02 -1.69 25.18
C ARG A 126 2.68 -2.41 25.34
N GLY A 127 2.75 -3.73 25.46
CA GLY A 127 1.69 -4.52 26.03
C GLY A 127 1.54 -4.18 27.50
N GLY A 128 0.37 -4.49 28.02
CA GLY A 128 0.10 -4.32 29.43
C GLY A 128 -1.18 -5.03 29.81
N CYS A 129 -1.22 -5.47 31.05
CA CYS A 129 -2.25 -6.32 31.58
C CYS A 129 -3.22 -5.43 32.34
N ARG A 130 -4.51 -5.55 32.03
CA ARG A 130 -5.55 -4.85 32.77
C ARG A 130 -5.91 -5.67 34.00
N VAL A 131 -5.56 -5.14 35.16
CA VAL A 131 -5.86 -5.76 36.45
C VAL A 131 -7.36 -5.63 36.74
N PRO A 132 -8.01 -6.61 37.40
CA PRO A 132 -9.44 -6.57 37.73
C PRO A 132 -9.92 -5.29 38.48
N GLU A 133 -9.01 -4.58 39.15
CA GLU A 133 -9.28 -3.34 39.89
C GLU A 133 -9.14 -2.07 39.04
N GLY A 134 -8.88 -2.21 37.73
CA GLY A 134 -8.86 -1.09 36.77
C GLY A 134 -7.48 -0.46 36.52
N SER A 135 -6.45 -0.90 37.25
CA SER A 135 -5.05 -0.52 37.04
C SER A 135 -4.46 -1.21 35.80
N TYR A 136 -3.65 -0.46 35.03
CA TYR A 136 -2.89 -0.97 33.89
C TYR A 136 -1.45 -1.24 34.33
N LEU A 137 -0.96 -2.45 34.11
CA LEU A 137 0.43 -2.82 34.33
C LEU A 137 1.14 -2.92 32.99
N ALA A 138 2.27 -2.24 32.82
CA ALA A 138 3.12 -2.46 31.67
C ALA A 138 3.72 -3.88 31.71
N LEU A 139 4.10 -4.40 30.55
CA LEU A 139 4.71 -5.72 30.44
C LEU A 139 5.99 -5.81 31.29
N GLY A 140 6.06 -6.78 32.20
CA GLY A 140 7.13 -6.95 33.19
C GLY A 140 6.91 -6.23 34.53
N GLU A 141 5.87 -5.41 34.67
CA GLU A 141 5.53 -4.77 35.94
C GLU A 141 4.75 -5.71 36.88
N THR A 142 5.05 -5.62 38.17
CA THR A 142 4.32 -6.29 39.25
C THR A 142 3.62 -5.25 40.12
N ALA A 143 2.32 -5.43 40.36
CA ALA A 143 1.59 -4.64 41.36
C ALA A 143 0.93 -5.51 42.40
N GLN A 144 0.86 -5.00 43.62
CA GLN A 144 0.06 -5.57 44.69
C GLN A 144 -1.39 -5.09 44.55
N THR A 145 -2.32 -6.01 44.33
CA THR A 145 -3.74 -5.70 44.10
C THR A 145 -4.53 -5.79 45.41
N LYS A 146 -4.20 -6.79 46.25
CA LYS A 146 -4.81 -6.99 47.56
C LYS A 146 -3.75 -7.33 48.62
N PRO A 147 -4.10 -7.28 49.92
CA PRO A 147 -3.24 -7.85 50.96
C PRO A 147 -2.91 -9.31 50.58
N CYS A 148 -1.62 -9.59 50.36
CA CYS A 148 -1.07 -10.88 49.91
C CYS A 148 -1.37 -11.30 48.45
N THR A 149 -1.86 -10.43 47.57
CA THR A 149 -2.03 -10.74 46.14
C THR A 149 -1.17 -9.81 45.28
N HIS A 150 -0.27 -10.41 44.50
CA HIS A 150 0.54 -9.71 43.51
C HIS A 150 0.20 -10.21 42.11
N CYS A 151 0.09 -9.28 41.16
CA CYS A 151 -0.08 -9.56 39.74
C CYS A 151 1.15 -9.06 39.00
N THR A 152 1.77 -9.92 38.19
CA THR A 152 2.87 -9.55 37.29
C THR A 152 2.35 -9.65 35.87
N CYS A 153 2.50 -8.59 35.08
CA CYS A 153 2.14 -8.64 33.68
C CYS A 153 3.21 -9.38 32.88
N THR A 154 2.84 -10.49 32.24
CA THR A 154 3.76 -11.29 31.42
C THR A 154 3.37 -11.21 29.93
N GLN A 155 4.23 -11.70 29.03
CA GLN A 155 3.91 -11.75 27.60
C GLN A 155 2.70 -12.66 27.29
N ASP A 156 2.41 -13.61 28.17
CA ASP A 156 1.34 -14.60 27.99
C ASP A 156 -0.03 -14.15 28.54
N GLY A 157 -0.09 -12.97 29.19
CA GLY A 157 -1.29 -12.43 29.84
C GLY A 157 -1.31 -12.63 31.35
#